data_AF-A0A2P7RI12-F1
#
_entry.id   AF-A0A2P7RI12-F1
#
_cell.length_a   1.000
_cell.length_b   1.000
_cell.length_c   1.000
_cell.angle_alpha   90.00
_cell.angle_beta   90.00
_cell.angle_gamma   90.00
#
_symmetry.space_group_name_H-M   'P 1'
#
loop_
_entity.id
_entity.type
_entity.pdbx_description
1 polymer ?
#
loop_
_entity_poly.entity_id
_entity_poly.type
_entity_poly.pdbx_seq_one_letter_code
_entity_poly.pdbx_strand_id
1 'polypeptide(L)'
;MNDNEPMTVTIITGRVFRRKGGDSEGVHIFLVAPDDDSAVRSALDALAKEGFAEAELDQIGEMQDAPDDEPHASAYQGALEGEVSIVTFEEHD
;
A
#
# COMPACT_ATOMS: atom_id res chain seq x y z
N MET A 1 -17.14 -10.10 24.58
CA MET A 1 -15.93 -10.68 23.96
C MET A 1 -15.15 -9.48 23.45
N ASN A 2 -13.85 -9.39 23.74
CA ASN A 2 -13.05 -8.24 23.29
C ASN A 2 -12.67 -8.51 21.83
N ASP A 3 -13.42 -7.93 20.88
CA ASP A 3 -13.07 -7.82 19.46
C ASP A 3 -11.91 -6.82 19.26
N ASN A 4 -10.83 -7.01 20.00
CA ASN A 4 -9.60 -6.25 19.82
C ASN A 4 -8.56 -7.17 19.19
N GLU A 5 -8.93 -7.79 18.07
CA GLU A 5 -7.94 -8.36 17.16
C GLU A 5 -6.95 -7.24 16.84
N PRO A 6 -5.64 -7.49 16.96
CA PRO A 6 -4.65 -6.48 16.61
C PRO A 6 -4.92 -6.03 15.17
N MET A 7 -5.03 -4.71 14.96
CA MET A 7 -5.17 -4.17 13.61
C MET A 7 -3.86 -4.43 12.88
N THR A 8 -3.81 -5.50 12.10
CA THR A 8 -2.65 -5.86 11.29
C THR A 8 -2.63 -4.97 10.06
N VAL A 9 -1.49 -4.31 9.83
CA VAL A 9 -1.29 -3.52 8.61
C VAL A 9 -0.89 -4.46 7.49
N THR A 10 -1.68 -4.45 6.42
CA THR A 10 -1.34 -5.09 5.15
C THR A 10 -0.40 -4.18 4.37
N ILE A 11 0.64 -4.77 3.79
CA ILE A 11 1.51 -4.14 2.80
C ILE A 11 1.29 -4.79 1.44
N ILE A 12 1.08 -3.97 0.42
CA ILE A 12 1.02 -4.39 -0.98
C ILE A 12 2.16 -3.73 -1.72
N THR A 13 2.98 -4.53 -2.40
CA THR A 13 4.08 -4.04 -3.24
C THR A 13 3.73 -4.22 -4.71
N GLY A 14 4.20 -3.32 -5.56
CA GLY A 14 3.93 -3.38 -6.98
C GLY A 14 4.63 -2.29 -7.77
N ARG A 15 4.14 -2.08 -8.99
CA ARG A 15 4.52 -1.00 -9.89
C ARG A 15 3.32 -0.16 -10.30
N VAL A 16 3.53 1.12 -10.50
CA VAL A 16 2.50 2.05 -10.98
C VAL A 16 3.01 2.84 -12.16
N PHE A 17 2.08 3.22 -13.04
CA PHE A 17 2.37 3.93 -14.28
C PHE A 17 1.54 5.19 -14.34
N ARG A 18 2.20 6.35 -14.44
CA ARG A 18 1.51 7.65 -14.65
C ARG A 18 0.84 7.74 -16.01
N ARG A 19 1.31 6.97 -17.00
CA ARG A 19 0.78 6.89 -18.36
C ARG A 19 0.92 5.48 -18.90
N LYS A 20 -0.02 5.04 -19.74
CA LYS A 20 0.04 3.73 -20.39
C LYS A 20 1.31 3.56 -21.21
N GLY A 21 2.10 2.54 -20.91
CA GLY A 21 3.37 2.24 -21.58
C GLY A 21 4.50 3.23 -21.29
N GLY A 22 4.38 4.04 -20.24
CA GLY A 22 5.46 4.90 -19.75
C GLY A 22 6.36 4.20 -18.73
N ASP A 23 7.21 4.97 -18.07
CA ASP A 23 8.07 4.48 -16.98
C ASP A 23 7.24 4.01 -15.78
N SER A 24 7.66 2.91 -15.17
CA SER A 24 7.10 2.39 -13.93
C SER A 24 7.80 2.99 -12.72
N GLU A 25 7.04 3.26 -11.66
CA GLU A 25 7.56 3.59 -10.34
C GLU A 25 7.22 2.42 -9.40
N GLY A 26 8.16 2.04 -8.54
CA GLY A 26 7.90 1.08 -7.48
C GLY A 26 6.93 1.69 -6.48
N VAL A 27 5.99 0.89 -5.96
CA VAL A 27 5.01 1.34 -4.99
C VAL A 27 4.88 0.36 -3.83
N HIS A 28 4.86 0.89 -2.61
CA HIS A 28 4.41 0.19 -1.41
C HIS A 28 3.15 0.87 -0.88
N ILE A 29 2.13 0.07 -0.58
CA ILE A 29 0.82 0.56 -0.12
C ILE A 29 0.56 -0.06 1.24
N PHE A 30 0.28 0.77 2.23
CA PHE A 30 -0.01 0.39 3.60
C PHE A 30 -1.46 0.68 3.90
N LEU A 31 -2.19 -0.31 4.40
CA LEU A 31 -3.59 -0.18 4.80
C LEU A 31 -3.99 -1.28 5.77
N VAL A 32 -5.05 -1.05 6.53
CA VAL A 32 -5.73 -2.11 7.29
C VAL A 32 -6.94 -2.56 6.49
N ALA A 33 -7.06 -3.87 6.27
CA ALA A 33 -8.18 -4.47 5.57
C ALA A 33 -8.59 -5.81 6.23
N PRO A 34 -9.87 -6.21 6.14
CA PRO A 34 -10.35 -7.46 6.72
C PRO A 34 -9.88 -8.72 5.96
N ASP A 35 -9.45 -8.57 4.71
CA ASP A 35 -9.02 -9.63 3.81
C ASP A 35 -8.24 -9.04 2.62
N ASP A 36 -7.49 -9.89 1.91
CA ASP A 36 -6.66 -9.50 0.77
C ASP A 36 -7.47 -8.88 -0.38
N ASP A 37 -8.69 -9.36 -0.66
CA ASP A 37 -9.52 -8.82 -1.75
C ASP A 37 -9.95 -7.37 -1.44
N SER A 38 -10.35 -7.12 -0.19
CA SER A 38 -10.66 -5.80 0.34
C SER A 38 -9.44 -4.88 0.31
N ALA A 39 -8.26 -5.41 0.61
CA ALA A 39 -6.99 -4.67 0.56
C ALA A 39 -6.67 -4.23 -0.88
N VAL A 40 -6.68 -5.17 -1.83
CA VAL A 40 -6.43 -4.91 -3.25
C VAL A 40 -7.39 -3.86 -3.79
N ARG A 41 -8.68 -4.00 -3.50
CA ARG A 41 -9.69 -3.06 -3.97
C ARG A 41 -9.44 -1.64 -3.46
N SER A 42 -9.12 -1.51 -2.17
CA SER A 42 -8.85 -0.22 -1.54
C SER A 42 -7.57 0.42 -2.07
N ALA A 43 -6.53 -0.39 -2.29
CA ALA A 43 -5.29 0.04 -2.91
C ALA A 43 -5.51 0.57 -4.34
N LEU A 44 -6.20 -0.19 -5.20
CA LEU A 44 -6.49 0.23 -6.57
C LEU A 44 -7.31 1.52 -6.63
N ASP A 45 -8.29 1.68 -5.73
CA ASP A 45 -9.09 2.91 -5.62
C ASP A 45 -8.24 4.12 -5.21
N ALA A 46 -7.34 3.93 -4.25
CA ALA A 46 -6.41 4.97 -3.81
C ALA A 46 -5.41 5.37 -4.92
N LEU A 47 -4.84 4.39 -5.63
CA LEU A 47 -3.95 4.64 -6.77
C LEU A 47 -4.66 5.40 -7.90
N ALA A 48 -5.91 5.04 -8.19
CA ALA A 48 -6.72 5.75 -9.19
C ALA A 48 -7.01 7.19 -8.76
N LYS A 49 -7.28 7.43 -7.46
CA LYS A 49 -7.46 8.78 -6.90
C LYS A 49 -6.18 9.61 -6.95
N GLU A 50 -5.02 8.98 -6.80
CA GLU A 50 -3.71 9.65 -6.93
C GLU A 50 -3.36 9.98 -8.40
N GLY A 51 -4.11 9.41 -9.34
CA GLY A 51 -3.98 9.69 -10.77
C GLY A 51 -3.01 8.78 -11.53
N PHE A 52 -2.73 7.59 -11.00
CA PHE A 52 -2.04 6.56 -11.78
C PHE A 52 -2.97 5.99 -12.86
N ALA A 53 -2.39 5.77 -14.05
CA ALA A 53 -3.12 5.24 -15.20
C ALA A 53 -3.20 3.71 -15.18
N GLU A 54 -2.19 3.05 -14.61
CA GLU A 54 -2.12 1.60 -14.48
C GLU A 54 -1.34 1.24 -13.20
N ALA A 55 -1.66 0.08 -12.63
CA ALA A 55 -1.01 -0.46 -11.46
C ALA A 55 -0.90 -1.99 -11.61
N GLU A 56 0.27 -2.52 -11.29
CA GLU A 56 0.57 -3.94 -11.25
C GLU A 56 0.97 -4.30 -9.82
N LEU A 57 0.13 -5.07 -9.13
CA LEU A 57 0.41 -5.52 -7.77
C LEU A 57 1.17 -6.85 -7.84
N ASP A 58 2.34 -6.93 -7.18
CA ASP A 58 3.22 -8.09 -7.24
C ASP A 58 3.05 -9.00 -6.01
N GLN A 59 3.00 -8.42 -4.81
CA GLN A 59 2.92 -9.18 -3.56
C GLN A 59 2.01 -8.48 -2.55
N ILE A 60 1.31 -9.29 -1.76
CA ILE A 60 0.51 -8.88 -0.60
C ILE A 60 1.08 -9.61 0.62
N GLY A 61 1.21 -8.90 1.73
CA GLY A 61 1.65 -9.47 2.99
C GLY A 61 1.17 -8.67 4.19
N GLU A 62 1.34 -9.24 5.36
CA GLU A 62 1.03 -8.60 6.63
C GLU A 62 2.32 -8.14 7.33
N MET A 63 2.30 -6.92 7.82
CA MET A 63 3.39 -6.37 8.62
C MET A 63 3.32 -6.94 10.02
N GLN A 64 4.41 -7.59 10.46
CA GLN A 64 4.53 -8.10 11.83
C GLN A 64 4.88 -6.99 12.83
N ASP A 65 5.64 -5.98 12.38
CA ASP A 65 6.12 -4.85 13.19
C ASP A 65 6.11 -3.57 12.35
N ALA A 66 6.16 -2.41 13.04
CA ALA A 66 6.27 -1.12 12.39
C ALA A 66 7.66 -0.94 11.75
N PRO A 67 7.76 -0.38 10.54
CA PRO A 67 9.05 0.01 9.97
C PRO A 67 9.59 1.25 10.68
N ASP A 68 10.91 1.32 10.85
CA ASP A 68 11.60 2.45 11.49
C ASP A 68 12.03 3.55 10.50
N ASP A 69 12.10 3.23 9.21
CA ASP A 69 12.58 4.14 8.17
C ASP A 69 11.44 4.96 7.54
N GLU A 70 11.70 6.26 7.36
CA GLU A 70 10.82 7.12 6.56
C GLU A 70 11.07 6.92 5.06
N PRO A 71 10.02 6.97 4.22
CA PRO A 71 8.64 7.34 4.53
C PRO A 71 7.73 6.19 5.03
N HIS A 72 8.21 4.95 5.08
CA HIS A 72 7.38 3.77 5.41
C HIS A 72 6.83 3.80 6.85
N ALA A 73 7.59 4.33 7.82
CA ALA A 73 7.13 4.51 9.21
C ALA A 73 5.85 5.35 9.28
N SER A 74 5.84 6.48 8.58
CA SER A 74 4.68 7.39 8.50
C SER A 74 3.50 6.74 7.78
N ALA A 75 3.75 6.00 6.70
CA ALA A 75 2.71 5.26 5.97
C ALA A 75 2.06 4.16 6.83
N TYR A 76 2.85 3.45 7.63
CA TYR A 76 2.34 2.46 8.58
C TYR A 76 1.43 3.08 9.65
N GLN A 77 1.80 4.25 10.19
CA GLN A 77 0.94 4.96 11.15
C GLN A 77 -0.38 5.41 10.51
N GLY A 78 -0.34 6.00 9.31
CA GLY A 78 -1.57 6.37 8.59
C GLY A 78 -2.49 5.16 8.34
N ALA A 79 -1.91 4.00 8.02
CA ALA A 79 -2.67 2.76 7.87
C ALA A 79 -3.38 2.32 9.16
N LEU A 80 -2.70 2.43 10.32
CA LEU A 80 -3.31 2.15 11.63
C LEU A 80 -4.43 3.14 11.99
N GLU A 81 -4.36 4.38 11.49
CA GLU A 81 -5.43 5.37 11.62
C GLU A 81 -6.60 5.13 10.64
N GLY A 82 -6.49 4.13 9.77
CA GLY A 82 -7.51 3.73 8.80
C GLY A 82 -7.36 4.39 7.42
N GLU A 83 -6.22 5.01 7.15
CA GLU A 83 -5.92 5.62 5.85
C GLU A 83 -5.24 4.61 4.90
N VAL A 84 -5.33 4.85 3.60
CA VAL A 84 -4.54 4.11 2.61
C VAL A 84 -3.32 4.96 2.28
N SER A 85 -2.16 4.55 2.77
CA SER A 85 -0.90 5.28 2.56
C SER A 85 -0.12 4.69 1.41
N ILE A 86 0.26 5.54 0.45
CA ILE A 86 0.99 5.15 -0.76
C ILE A 86 2.40 5.75 -0.69
N VAL A 87 3.40 4.90 -0.89
CA VAL A 87 4.81 5.29 -0.97
C VAL A 87 5.32 4.87 -2.36
N THR A 88 5.71 5.84 -3.19
CA THR A 88 6.37 5.57 -4.46
C THR A 88 7.87 5.82 -4.39
N PHE A 89 8.62 5.07 -5.20
CA PHE A 89 10.07 5.22 -5.32
C PHE A 89 10.54 4.87 -6.72
N GLU A 90 11.64 5.50 -7.15
CA GLU A 90 12.31 5.15 -8.40
C GLU A 90 13.00 3.79 -8.21
N GLU A 91 12.61 2.78 -9.00
CA GLU A 91 13.35 1.53 -9.07
C GLU A 91 14.66 1.78 -9.84
N HIS A 92 15.77 1.95 -9.11
CA HIS A 92 17.10 1.93 -9.72
C HIS A 92 17.54 0.48 -9.92
N ASP A 93 17.55 0.03 -11.18
CA ASP A 93 18.12 -1.27 -11.63
C ASP A 93 19.64 -1.36 -11.38
#